data_AF-A0A7V9CP65-F1
#
_entry.id   AF-A0A7V9CP65-F1
#
_cell.length_a   1.000
_cell.length_b   1.000
_cell.length_c   1.000
_cell.angle_alpha   90.00
_cell.angle_beta   90.00
_cell.angle_gamma   90.00
#
_symmetry.space_group_name_H-M   'P 1'
#
loop_
_entity.id
_entity.type
_entity.pdbx_description
1 polymer ?
#
loop_
_entity_poly.entity_id
_entity_poly.type
_entity_poly.pdbx_seq_one_letter_code
_entity_poly.pdbx_strand_id
1 'polypeptide(L)'
;MSDTRPDPPAERLPHDLEAAPSSGGPNFSRRSFLKSVGVTPIAAAALAPEAAQAQGAAVLGPAASALALTINGQKRMVTVEPRVTLLDAMRQQLDLTGAKRVCDRGSCGACTVVIDGRTAYSCSVLAVDAEGADIRTIEGLTQGTALHPVQQAIFEKDGLMCGFCTPGFVMSTVALLEKIPDPTPEQARAGLDGNICRCGTYVRLLEAVLSVKGGARG
;
A
#
# COMPACT_ATOMS: atom_id res chain seq x y z
N MET A 1 -7.77 44.84 4.33
CA MET A 1 -7.70 44.29 5.69
C MET A 1 -6.57 43.28 5.73
N SER A 2 -5.38 43.74 6.09
CA SER A 2 -4.18 42.92 6.27
C SER A 2 -4.30 42.19 7.60
N ASP A 3 -4.38 40.86 7.53
CA ASP A 3 -4.42 39.95 8.67
C ASP A 3 -3.06 39.98 9.40
N THR A 4 -2.98 40.78 10.47
CA THR A 4 -1.78 40.94 11.32
C THR A 4 -1.86 40.00 12.52
N ARG A 5 -2.14 38.71 12.30
CA ARG A 5 -1.98 37.72 13.37
C ARG A 5 -0.48 37.41 13.54
N PRO A 6 0.09 37.57 14.74
CA PRO A 6 1.47 37.21 14.99
C PRO A 6 1.67 35.70 14.86
N ASP A 7 2.78 35.29 14.24
CA ASP A 7 3.18 33.90 14.17
C ASP A 7 3.35 33.32 15.59
N PRO A 8 2.88 32.10 15.86
CA PRO A 8 3.16 31.43 17.13
C PRO A 8 4.67 31.16 17.26
N PRO A 9 5.22 31.20 18.49
CA PRO A 9 6.63 30.94 18.71
C PRO A 9 7.00 29.53 18.25
N ALA A 10 8.15 29.40 17.58
CA ALA A 10 8.69 28.11 17.16
C ALA A 10 9.04 27.26 18.39
N GLU A 11 8.13 26.36 18.76
CA GLU A 11 8.36 25.36 19.80
C GLU A 11 9.30 24.30 19.23
N ARG A 12 10.54 24.28 19.71
CA ARG A 12 11.52 23.24 19.34
C ARG A 12 11.02 21.91 19.89
N LEU A 13 10.70 20.98 19.00
CA LEU A 13 10.51 19.58 19.35
C LEU A 13 11.78 19.07 20.06
N PRO A 14 11.67 18.47 21.26
CA PRO A 14 12.81 17.88 21.94
C PRO A 14 13.30 16.67 21.13
N HIS A 15 14.45 16.82 20.48
CA HIS A 15 15.15 15.76 19.76
C HIS A 15 16.10 15.00 20.67
N ASP A 16 15.64 14.55 21.83
CA ASP A 16 16.43 13.69 22.71
C ASP A 16 15.56 12.53 23.21
N LEU A 17 15.35 11.53 22.34
CA LEU A 17 14.95 10.20 22.79
C LEU A 17 16.22 9.51 23.30
N GLU A 18 16.53 9.72 24.58
CA GLU A 18 17.49 8.89 25.29
C GLU A 18 17.07 7.42 25.20
N ALA A 19 17.95 6.60 24.63
CA ALA A 19 17.74 5.17 24.51
C ALA A 19 17.67 4.53 25.91
N ALA A 20 16.57 3.85 26.18
CA ALA A 20 16.41 3.07 27.41
C ALA A 20 17.51 1.99 27.52
N PRO A 21 18.05 1.72 28.73
CA PRO A 21 19.06 0.69 28.93
C PRO A 21 18.49 -0.69 28.63
N SER A 22 19.15 -1.44 27.74
CA SER A 22 18.79 -2.82 27.43
C SER A 22 19.07 -3.73 28.62
N SER A 23 18.04 -4.46 29.04
CA SER A 23 18.14 -5.49 30.08
C SER A 23 19.01 -6.66 29.60
N GLY A 24 19.91 -7.10 30.49
CA GLY A 24 20.90 -8.12 30.22
C GLY A 24 20.29 -9.49 29.92
N GLY A 25 20.48 -9.95 28.69
CA GLY A 25 20.51 -11.37 28.32
C GLY A 25 21.97 -11.84 28.14
N PRO A 26 22.24 -13.16 28.17
CA PRO A 26 23.59 -13.68 28.00
C PRO A 26 24.20 -13.19 26.69
N ASN A 27 25.39 -12.59 26.81
CA ASN A 27 26.04 -11.80 25.77
C ASN A 27 26.65 -12.71 24.69
N PHE A 28 25.82 -13.32 23.86
CA PHE A 28 26.26 -14.14 22.73
C PHE A 28 26.49 -13.24 21.51
N SER A 29 27.75 -12.83 21.31
CA SER A 29 28.12 -12.08 20.11
C SER A 29 27.97 -12.96 18.87
N ARG A 30 27.42 -12.39 17.79
CA ARG A 30 27.39 -13.00 16.44
C ARG A 30 28.78 -13.53 16.02
N ARG A 31 29.85 -12.87 16.48
CA ARG A 31 31.24 -13.26 16.25
C ARG A 31 31.66 -14.50 17.04
N SER A 32 31.05 -14.76 18.21
CA SER A 32 31.29 -15.96 19.02
C SER A 32 30.62 -17.19 18.39
N PHE A 33 29.40 -17.02 17.88
CA PHE A 33 28.67 -18.07 17.15
C PHE A 33 29.41 -18.52 15.88
N LEU A 34 29.93 -17.57 15.09
CA LEU A 34 30.70 -17.90 13.88
C LEU A 34 32.01 -18.64 14.17
N LYS A 35 32.57 -18.50 15.38
CA LYS A 35 33.78 -19.23 15.80
C LYS A 35 33.49 -20.65 16.30
N SER A 36 32.29 -20.91 16.83
CA SER A 36 31.91 -22.23 17.35
C SER A 36 31.45 -23.23 16.28
N VAL A 37 31.13 -22.78 15.07
CA VAL A 37 30.68 -23.64 13.96
C VAL A 37 31.85 -24.38 13.27
N GLY A 38 33.10 -24.06 13.63
CA GLY A 38 34.29 -24.56 12.92
C GLY A 38 34.90 -25.89 13.38
N VAL A 39 34.38 -26.59 14.39
CA VAL A 39 34.99 -27.85 14.87
C VAL A 39 33.94 -28.91 15.21
N THR A 40 33.56 -29.71 14.21
CA THR A 40 33.04 -31.07 14.41
C THR A 40 33.65 -32.02 13.36
N PRO A 41 34.05 -33.25 13.72
CA PRO A 41 34.75 -34.16 12.83
C PRO A 41 33.80 -34.76 11.79
N ILE A 42 34.31 -34.85 10.56
CA ILE A 42 33.61 -35.35 9.37
C ILE A 42 33.52 -36.88 9.43
N ALA A 43 32.30 -37.42 9.48
CA ALA A 43 32.03 -38.76 8.96
C ALA A 43 31.55 -38.60 7.51
N ALA A 44 32.44 -38.88 6.56
CA ALA A 44 32.18 -38.77 5.13
C ALA A 44 31.30 -39.95 4.66
N ALA A 45 29.98 -39.74 4.65
CA ALA A 45 29.06 -40.51 3.80
C ALA A 45 28.60 -39.60 2.67
N ALA A 46 28.88 -40.04 1.44
CA ALA A 46 28.64 -39.31 0.21
C ALA A 46 27.14 -38.97 0.02
N LEU A 47 26.78 -37.75 0.37
CA LEU A 47 25.65 -37.03 -0.22
C LEU A 47 26.28 -35.80 -0.85
N ALA A 48 26.57 -35.89 -2.16
CA ALA A 48 26.88 -34.69 -2.92
C ALA A 48 25.70 -33.74 -2.74
N PRO A 49 25.89 -32.51 -2.23
CA PRO A 49 24.84 -31.53 -2.38
C PRO A 49 24.74 -31.30 -3.88
N GLU A 50 23.61 -31.67 -4.48
CA GLU A 50 23.19 -31.02 -5.72
C GLU A 50 23.20 -29.53 -5.39
N ALA A 51 24.25 -28.85 -5.84
CA ALA A 51 24.32 -27.42 -5.82
C ALA A 51 23.11 -26.98 -6.64
N ALA A 52 22.05 -26.55 -5.96
CA ALA A 52 20.93 -25.88 -6.60
C ALA A 52 21.56 -24.72 -7.38
N GLN A 53 21.66 -24.88 -8.70
CA GLN A 53 22.08 -23.81 -9.58
C GLN A 53 21.05 -22.69 -9.33
N ALA A 54 21.45 -21.65 -8.61
CA ALA A 54 20.63 -20.45 -8.51
C ALA A 54 20.46 -19.96 -9.95
N GLN A 55 19.28 -20.18 -10.55
CA GLN A 55 18.99 -19.56 -11.82
C GLN A 55 19.10 -18.05 -11.60
N GLY A 56 20.07 -17.42 -12.25
CA GLY A 56 20.23 -15.97 -12.18
C GLY A 56 18.90 -15.34 -12.58
N ALA A 57 18.42 -14.38 -11.78
CA ALA A 57 17.18 -13.67 -12.08
C ALA A 57 17.23 -13.13 -13.52
N ALA A 58 16.20 -13.43 -14.31
CA ALA A 58 16.11 -12.94 -15.67
C ALA A 58 16.12 -11.40 -15.65
N VAL A 59 17.05 -10.79 -16.40
CA VAL A 59 17.10 -9.33 -16.52
C VAL A 59 15.97 -8.90 -17.45
N LEU A 60 14.98 -8.19 -16.91
CA LEU A 60 13.91 -7.58 -17.69
C LEU A 60 14.36 -6.19 -18.18
N GLY A 61 14.46 -5.99 -19.49
CA GLY A 61 14.72 -4.69 -20.10
C GLY A 61 15.94 -4.63 -21.02
N PRO A 62 16.16 -3.47 -21.69
CA PRO A 62 15.40 -2.22 -21.58
C PRO A 62 14.10 -2.21 -22.41
N ALA A 63 13.91 -3.19 -23.30
CA ALA A 63 12.74 -3.27 -24.16
C ALA A 63 11.45 -3.60 -23.39
N ALA A 64 10.31 -3.24 -23.98
CA ALA A 64 9.01 -3.62 -23.46
C ALA A 64 8.86 -5.15 -23.45
N SER A 65 8.27 -5.68 -22.38
CA SER A 65 8.04 -7.11 -22.18
C SER A 65 6.57 -7.36 -21.91
N ALA A 66 6.06 -8.49 -22.38
CA ALA A 66 4.70 -8.93 -22.08
C ALA A 66 4.65 -9.48 -20.65
N LEU A 67 3.66 -9.04 -19.88
CA LEU A 67 3.42 -9.49 -18.50
C LEU A 67 1.92 -9.69 -18.27
N ALA A 68 1.59 -10.50 -17.26
CA ALA A 68 0.21 -10.77 -16.88
C ALA A 68 -0.13 -10.21 -15.49
N LEU A 69 -1.03 -9.22 -15.42
CA LEU A 69 -1.54 -8.67 -14.15
C LEU A 69 -2.89 -9.30 -13.80
N THR A 70 -3.06 -9.72 -12.55
CA THR A 70 -4.37 -10.13 -12.03
C THR A 70 -5.01 -8.94 -11.36
N ILE A 71 -5.96 -8.28 -12.03
CA ILE A 71 -6.64 -7.08 -11.54
C ILE A 71 -8.15 -7.33 -11.44
N ASN A 72 -8.72 -7.14 -10.26
CA ASN A 72 -10.13 -7.38 -9.94
C ASN A 72 -10.57 -8.81 -10.34
N GLY A 73 -9.73 -9.81 -10.03
CA GLY A 73 -9.95 -11.21 -10.38
C GLY A 73 -9.76 -11.56 -11.86
N GLN A 74 -9.39 -10.60 -12.71
CA GLN A 74 -9.20 -10.81 -14.15
C GLN A 74 -7.72 -10.77 -14.53
N LYS A 75 -7.25 -11.80 -15.24
CA LYS A 75 -5.91 -11.83 -15.82
C LYS A 75 -5.87 -10.95 -17.07
N ARG A 76 -5.01 -9.93 -17.06
CA ARG A 76 -4.86 -8.93 -18.12
C ARG A 76 -3.42 -8.95 -18.65
N MET A 77 -3.28 -9.16 -19.95
CA MET A 77 -1.97 -9.11 -20.62
C MET A 77 -1.63 -7.68 -20.97
N VAL A 78 -0.42 -7.22 -20.64
CA VAL A 78 0.09 -5.90 -21.04
C VAL A 78 1.53 -6.04 -21.52
N THR A 79 1.93 -5.16 -22.45
CA THR A 79 3.32 -5.05 -22.91
C THR A 79 3.86 -3.69 -22.48
N VAL A 80 4.83 -3.68 -21.57
CA VAL A 80 5.35 -2.44 -20.95
C VAL A 80 6.86 -2.49 -20.76
N GLU A 81 7.49 -1.31 -20.78
CA GLU A 81 8.90 -1.17 -20.37
C GLU A 81 9.02 -1.40 -18.85
N PRO A 82 10.17 -1.90 -18.34
CA PRO A 82 10.35 -2.18 -16.91
C PRO A 82 10.14 -0.98 -15.99
N ARG A 83 10.33 0.25 -16.49
CA ARG A 83 10.12 1.50 -15.73
C ARG A 83 8.66 1.91 -15.56
N VAL A 84 7.73 1.24 -16.24
CA VAL A 84 6.32 1.61 -16.22
C VAL A 84 5.75 1.28 -14.85
N THR A 85 5.19 2.29 -14.19
CA THR A 85 4.51 2.11 -12.90
C THR A 85 3.22 1.31 -13.07
N LEU A 86 2.78 0.62 -12.03
CA LEU A 86 1.48 -0.05 -12.00
C LEU A 86 0.35 0.95 -12.30
N LEU A 87 0.46 2.19 -11.80
CA LEU A 87 -0.48 3.25 -12.13
C LEU A 87 -0.56 3.54 -13.63
N ASP A 88 0.59 3.65 -14.31
CA ASP A 88 0.63 3.87 -15.76
C ASP A 88 0.11 2.67 -16.54
N ALA A 89 0.49 1.45 -16.16
CA ALA A 89 -0.02 0.24 -16.80
C ALA A 89 -1.55 0.16 -16.70
N MET A 90 -2.12 0.41 -15.52
CA MET A 90 -3.58 0.41 -15.33
C MET A 90 -4.26 1.50 -16.13
N ARG A 91 -3.77 2.74 -16.07
CA ARG A 91 -4.46 3.89 -16.66
C ARG A 91 -4.31 4.00 -18.17
N GLN A 92 -3.12 3.73 -18.70
CA GLN A 92 -2.79 4.01 -20.09
C GLN A 92 -2.92 2.77 -20.98
N GLN A 93 -2.68 1.58 -20.43
CA GLN A 93 -2.68 0.34 -21.23
C GLN A 93 -3.92 -0.54 -21.00
N LEU A 94 -4.64 -0.34 -19.90
CA LEU A 94 -5.78 -1.16 -19.49
C LEU A 94 -7.08 -0.39 -19.31
N ASP A 95 -7.06 0.94 -19.53
CA ASP A 95 -8.20 1.86 -19.34
C ASP A 95 -8.85 1.82 -17.93
N LEU A 96 -8.12 1.33 -16.93
CA LEU A 96 -8.51 1.35 -15.51
C LEU A 96 -8.08 2.71 -14.91
N THR A 97 -8.94 3.70 -15.12
CA THR A 97 -8.63 5.11 -14.81
C THR A 97 -9.06 5.57 -13.41
N GLY A 98 -9.59 4.66 -12.59
CA GLY A 98 -10.09 4.89 -11.24
C GLY A 98 -9.00 5.37 -10.29
N ALA A 99 -7.86 4.67 -10.22
CA ALA A 99 -6.68 5.16 -9.52
C ALA A 99 -6.14 6.43 -10.20
N LYS A 100 -5.90 7.50 -9.45
CA LYS A 100 -5.58 8.83 -10.01
C LYS A 100 -4.09 9.17 -9.91
N ARG A 101 -3.54 9.72 -11.00
CA ARG A 101 -2.25 10.41 -10.99
C ARG A 101 -2.47 11.84 -10.52
N VAL A 102 -1.92 12.18 -9.36
CA VAL A 102 -1.99 13.54 -8.79
C VAL A 102 -0.59 14.03 -8.43
N CYS A 103 0.13 13.30 -7.56
CA CYS A 103 1.48 13.71 -7.12
C CYS A 103 2.61 12.94 -7.80
N ASP A 104 2.36 11.70 -8.22
CA ASP A 104 3.34 10.77 -8.83
C ASP A 104 4.64 10.57 -8.02
N ARG A 105 4.54 10.70 -6.69
CA ARG A 105 5.68 10.61 -5.76
C ARG A 105 5.31 10.03 -4.40
N GLY A 106 4.25 9.22 -4.36
CA GLY A 106 3.81 8.52 -3.16
C GLY A 106 3.35 9.42 -2.00
N SER A 107 2.88 10.64 -2.26
CA SER A 107 2.56 11.61 -1.19
C SER A 107 1.07 11.91 -0.98
N CYS A 108 0.19 11.61 -1.94
CA CYS A 108 -1.21 12.06 -1.89
C CYS A 108 -2.26 10.97 -1.69
N GLY A 109 -1.91 9.69 -1.88
CA GLY A 109 -2.85 8.55 -1.75
C GLY A 109 -3.89 8.39 -2.87
N ALA A 110 -4.08 9.35 -3.79
CA ALA A 110 -5.11 9.25 -4.83
C ALA A 110 -4.96 8.05 -5.80
N CYS A 111 -3.77 7.45 -5.85
CA CYS A 111 -3.45 6.25 -6.62
C CYS A 111 -3.53 4.94 -5.82
N THR A 112 -4.11 4.98 -4.61
CA THR A 112 -4.16 3.80 -3.72
C THR A 112 -4.97 2.69 -4.35
N VAL A 113 -4.36 1.50 -4.37
CA VAL A 113 -4.97 0.21 -4.72
C VAL A 113 -4.67 -0.78 -3.60
N VAL A 114 -5.26 -1.98 -3.64
CA VAL A 114 -4.90 -3.07 -2.74
C VAL A 114 -4.10 -4.11 -3.52
N ILE A 115 -2.94 -4.50 -3.01
CA ILE A 115 -2.07 -5.55 -3.54
C ILE A 115 -1.91 -6.58 -2.42
N ASP A 116 -2.33 -7.82 -2.65
CA ASP A 116 -2.26 -8.93 -1.68
C ASP A 116 -2.80 -8.56 -0.28
N GLY A 117 -3.95 -7.88 -0.25
CA GLY A 117 -4.61 -7.45 0.99
C GLY A 117 -3.98 -6.24 1.71
N ARG A 118 -3.01 -5.57 1.09
CA ARG A 118 -2.35 -4.36 1.63
C ARG A 118 -2.54 -3.18 0.70
N THR A 119 -2.81 -2.01 1.26
CA THR A 119 -2.84 -0.77 0.47
C THR A 119 -1.44 -0.42 -0.03
N ALA A 120 -1.37 0.03 -1.28
CA ALA A 120 -0.14 0.47 -1.91
C ALA A 120 -0.41 1.66 -2.83
N TYR A 121 0.56 2.57 -2.93
CA TYR A 121 0.54 3.64 -3.93
C TYR A 121 1.01 3.09 -5.26
N SER A 122 0.10 2.89 -6.20
CA SER A 122 0.43 2.29 -7.51
C SER A 122 1.43 3.11 -8.33
N CYS A 123 1.62 4.40 -8.05
CA CYS A 123 2.70 5.21 -8.66
C CYS A 123 4.10 4.85 -8.16
N SER A 124 4.21 4.15 -7.03
CA SER A 124 5.48 3.73 -6.42
C SER A 124 5.77 2.23 -6.59
N VAL A 125 4.98 1.54 -7.41
CA VAL A 125 5.11 0.10 -7.71
C VAL A 125 5.35 -0.03 -9.21
N LEU A 126 6.35 -0.82 -9.62
CA LEU A 126 6.55 -1.13 -11.04
C LEU A 126 5.56 -2.20 -11.49
N ALA A 127 5.07 -2.11 -12.72
CA ALA A 127 4.14 -3.11 -13.26
C ALA A 127 4.76 -4.51 -13.30
N VAL A 128 6.09 -4.60 -13.55
CA VAL A 128 6.84 -5.86 -13.53
C VAL A 128 6.91 -6.48 -12.13
N ASP A 129 6.97 -5.67 -11.07
CA ASP A 129 7.00 -6.16 -9.68
C ASP A 129 5.61 -6.62 -9.20
N ALA A 130 4.56 -6.18 -9.87
CA ALA A 130 3.17 -6.53 -9.56
C ALA A 130 2.69 -7.82 -10.27
N GLU A 131 3.53 -8.42 -11.12
CA GLU A 131 3.20 -9.70 -11.75
C GLU A 131 3.05 -10.80 -10.70
N GLY A 132 1.97 -11.59 -10.80
CA GLY A 132 1.65 -12.65 -9.84
C GLY A 132 0.91 -12.20 -8.58
N ALA A 133 0.81 -10.89 -8.32
CA ALA A 133 0.03 -10.36 -7.19
C ALA A 133 -1.47 -10.29 -7.50
N ASP A 134 -2.32 -10.34 -6.47
CA ASP A 134 -3.75 -10.01 -6.57
C ASP A 134 -3.97 -8.52 -6.35
N ILE A 135 -4.45 -7.82 -7.39
CA ILE A 135 -4.62 -6.37 -7.40
C ILE A 135 -6.10 -6.04 -7.40
N ARG A 136 -6.57 -5.26 -6.42
CA ARG A 136 -7.93 -4.71 -6.39
C ARG A 136 -7.92 -3.20 -6.54
N THR A 137 -8.81 -2.71 -7.39
CA THR A 137 -8.99 -1.29 -7.69
C THR A 137 -10.44 -0.87 -7.44
N ILE A 138 -10.70 0.43 -7.50
CA ILE A 138 -12.03 1.01 -7.28
C ILE A 138 -13.08 0.46 -8.26
N GLU A 139 -12.67 0.13 -9.48
CA GLU A 139 -13.51 -0.47 -10.52
C GLU A 139 -14.02 -1.86 -10.15
N GLY A 140 -13.30 -2.59 -9.28
CA GLY A 140 -13.67 -3.93 -8.83
C GLY A 140 -14.72 -3.94 -7.72
N LEU A 141 -15.07 -2.79 -7.13
CA LEU A 141 -15.98 -2.73 -5.98
C LEU A 141 -17.46 -2.72 -6.36
N THR A 142 -17.80 -2.21 -7.53
CA THR A 142 -19.20 -2.05 -7.96
C THR A 142 -19.69 -3.33 -8.64
N GLN A 143 -20.84 -3.85 -8.20
CA GLN A 143 -21.51 -4.99 -8.83
C GLN A 143 -22.69 -4.50 -9.67
N GLY A 144 -22.48 -4.32 -10.98
CA GLY A 144 -23.49 -3.74 -11.86
C GLY A 144 -23.77 -2.29 -11.49
N THR A 145 -24.98 -1.99 -11.01
CA THR A 145 -25.39 -0.65 -10.54
C THR A 145 -25.34 -0.51 -9.02
N ALA A 146 -25.06 -1.58 -8.29
CA ALA A 146 -25.02 -1.55 -6.83
C ALA A 146 -23.67 -1.01 -6.35
N LEU A 147 -23.73 0.08 -5.58
CA LEU A 147 -22.56 0.64 -4.91
C LEU A 147 -22.11 -0.28 -3.76
N HIS A 148 -20.80 -0.41 -3.60
CA HIS A 148 -20.21 -1.02 -2.43
C HIS A 148 -20.61 -0.24 -1.15
N PRO A 149 -20.82 -0.88 0.02
CA PRO A 149 -21.26 -0.18 1.24
C PRO A 149 -20.40 1.03 1.62
N VAL A 150 -19.08 0.96 1.38
CA VAL A 150 -18.16 2.10 1.57
C VAL A 150 -18.45 3.25 0.59
N GLN A 151 -18.71 2.95 -0.69
CA GLN A 151 -19.06 3.97 -1.68
C GLN A 151 -20.41 4.63 -1.32
N GLN A 152 -21.39 3.81 -0.91
CA GLN A 152 -22.70 4.28 -0.47
C GLN A 152 -22.58 5.20 0.75
N ALA A 153 -21.83 4.81 1.77
CA ALA A 153 -21.64 5.64 2.97
C ALA A 153 -20.95 6.98 2.65
N ILE A 154 -19.93 6.97 1.79
CA ILE A 154 -19.25 8.22 1.37
C ILE A 154 -20.20 9.12 0.58
N PHE A 155 -21.08 8.55 -0.25
CA PHE A 155 -22.12 9.30 -0.95
C PHE A 155 -23.14 9.90 0.03
N GLU A 156 -23.71 9.10 0.93
CA GLU A 156 -24.74 9.52 1.88
C GLU A 156 -24.27 10.58 2.89
N LYS A 157 -22.98 10.55 3.25
CA LYS A 157 -22.39 11.52 4.18
C LYS A 157 -21.77 12.73 3.48
N ASP A 158 -21.90 12.86 2.17
CA ASP A 158 -21.27 13.95 1.40
C ASP A 158 -19.74 13.98 1.61
N GLY A 159 -19.13 12.78 1.62
CA GLY A 159 -17.69 12.57 1.86
C GLY A 159 -16.80 12.91 0.67
N LEU A 160 -17.34 13.47 -0.41
CA LEU A 160 -16.61 13.82 -1.63
C LEU A 160 -17.06 15.17 -2.19
N MET A 161 -16.17 15.84 -2.92
CA MET A 161 -16.50 17.05 -3.69
C MET A 161 -15.99 16.90 -5.14
N CYS A 162 -14.74 17.31 -5.42
CA CYS A 162 -14.18 17.18 -6.77
C CYS A 162 -13.96 15.73 -7.23
N GLY A 163 -14.03 14.77 -6.30
CA GLY A 163 -13.94 13.34 -6.59
C GLY A 163 -12.52 12.79 -6.84
N PHE A 164 -11.49 13.62 -6.99
CA PHE A 164 -10.14 13.14 -7.37
C PHE A 164 -9.48 12.23 -6.32
N CYS A 165 -9.65 12.54 -5.03
CA CYS A 165 -9.09 11.72 -3.95
C CYS A 165 -9.99 10.53 -3.57
N THR A 166 -11.25 10.54 -4.00
CA THR A 166 -12.27 9.58 -3.57
C THR A 166 -11.87 8.12 -3.83
N PRO A 167 -11.32 7.73 -4.99
CA PRO A 167 -10.86 6.36 -5.21
C PRO A 167 -9.85 5.87 -4.17
N GLY A 168 -8.87 6.73 -3.82
CA GLY A 168 -7.85 6.40 -2.82
C GLY A 168 -8.44 6.21 -1.42
N PHE A 169 -9.33 7.12 -1.01
CA PHE A 169 -10.07 6.99 0.25
C PHE A 169 -10.94 5.74 0.29
N VAL A 170 -11.69 5.44 -0.78
CA VAL A 170 -12.54 4.24 -0.83
C VAL A 170 -11.70 2.97 -0.67
N MET A 171 -10.62 2.81 -1.46
CA MET A 171 -9.75 1.63 -1.37
C MET A 171 -9.10 1.49 0.01
N SER A 172 -8.70 2.61 0.62
CA SER A 172 -8.12 2.62 1.98
C SER A 172 -9.15 2.24 3.04
N THR A 173 -10.38 2.76 2.93
CA THR A 173 -11.49 2.40 3.83
C THR A 173 -11.87 0.92 3.71
N VAL A 174 -11.94 0.38 2.49
CA VAL A 174 -12.20 -1.05 2.27
C VAL A 174 -11.13 -1.89 2.97
N ALA A 175 -9.85 -1.61 2.70
CA ALA A 175 -8.75 -2.36 3.31
C ALA A 175 -8.67 -2.21 4.84
N LEU A 176 -9.06 -1.06 5.39
CA LEU A 176 -9.21 -0.84 6.83
C LEU A 176 -10.32 -1.72 7.40
N LEU A 177 -11.52 -1.67 6.84
CA LEU A 177 -12.70 -2.37 7.35
C LEU A 177 -12.64 -3.88 7.16
N GLU A 178 -11.86 -4.38 6.21
CA GLU A 178 -11.53 -5.81 6.10
C GLU A 178 -10.66 -6.30 7.27
N LYS A 179 -9.84 -5.42 7.86
CA LYS A 179 -8.95 -5.73 8.98
C LYS A 179 -9.58 -5.41 10.33
N ILE A 180 -10.31 -4.30 10.42
CA ILE A 180 -10.94 -3.77 11.62
C ILE A 180 -12.39 -3.40 11.26
N PRO A 181 -13.36 -4.33 11.35
CA PRO A 181 -14.74 -4.10 10.90
C PRO A 181 -15.52 -3.01 11.63
N ASP A 182 -15.12 -2.66 12.86
CA ASP A 182 -15.72 -1.59 13.67
C ASP A 182 -14.59 -0.74 14.29
N PRO A 183 -13.91 0.10 13.49
CA PRO A 183 -12.75 0.85 13.94
C PRO A 183 -13.17 2.01 14.86
N THR A 184 -12.33 2.33 15.84
CA THR A 184 -12.48 3.59 16.59
C THR A 184 -12.20 4.79 15.67
N PRO A 185 -12.64 6.02 16.01
CA PRO A 185 -12.31 7.22 15.25
C PRO A 185 -10.80 7.41 15.03
N GLU A 186 -9.97 7.04 16.00
CA GLU A 186 -8.51 7.13 15.93
C GLU A 186 -7.94 6.11 14.94
N GLN A 187 -8.44 4.87 14.98
CA GLN A 187 -8.06 3.82 14.03
C GLN A 187 -8.48 4.19 12.60
N ALA A 188 -9.68 4.76 12.43
CA ALA A 188 -10.16 5.24 11.14
C ALA A 188 -9.29 6.38 10.59
N ARG A 189 -8.90 7.35 11.42
CA ARG A 189 -7.96 8.41 11.02
C ARG A 189 -6.62 7.83 10.60
N ALA A 190 -6.02 6.98 11.43
CA ALA A 190 -4.74 6.36 11.14
C ALA A 190 -4.77 5.51 9.85
N GLY A 191 -5.87 4.80 9.60
CA GLY A 191 -6.06 3.99 8.39
C GLY A 191 -6.21 4.82 7.10
N LEU A 192 -6.58 6.10 7.20
CA LEU A 192 -6.85 6.97 6.06
C LEU A 192 -5.80 8.08 5.86
N ASP A 193 -4.89 8.26 6.83
CA ASP A 193 -3.88 9.33 6.87
C ASP A 193 -2.95 9.36 5.64
N GLY A 194 -2.85 8.24 4.90
CA GLY A 194 -2.15 8.17 3.62
C GLY A 194 -2.83 8.90 2.45
N ASN A 195 -4.03 9.45 2.62
CA ASN A 195 -4.80 10.10 1.56
C ASN A 195 -5.06 11.58 1.86
N ILE A 196 -4.79 12.43 0.87
CA ILE A 196 -4.96 13.88 0.99
C ILE A 196 -6.21 14.32 0.22
N CYS A 197 -7.09 15.06 0.91
CA CYS A 197 -8.23 15.75 0.33
C CYS A 197 -8.04 17.28 0.39
N ARG A 198 -7.85 17.93 -0.77
CA ARG A 198 -7.70 19.40 -0.82
C ARG A 198 -9.04 20.13 -0.64
N CYS A 199 -10.16 19.48 -0.95
CA CYS A 199 -11.50 20.03 -0.70
C CYS A 199 -11.86 20.06 0.79
N GLY A 200 -11.18 19.28 1.64
CA GLY A 200 -11.38 19.29 3.08
C GLY A 200 -12.54 18.42 3.60
N THR A 201 -12.93 17.37 2.88
CA THR A 201 -14.07 16.50 3.26
C THR A 201 -13.78 15.52 4.41
N TYR A 202 -12.66 15.65 5.12
CA TYR A 202 -12.17 14.67 6.10
C TYR A 202 -13.17 14.30 7.20
N VAL A 203 -13.92 15.29 7.73
CA VAL A 203 -14.94 15.04 8.76
C VAL A 203 -16.06 14.15 8.22
N ARG A 204 -16.54 14.44 7.01
CA ARG A 204 -17.58 13.66 6.33
C ARG A 204 -17.09 12.26 5.94
N LEU A 205 -15.84 12.14 5.52
CA LEU A 205 -15.20 10.85 5.27
C LEU A 205 -15.13 10.00 6.55
N LEU A 206 -14.76 10.60 7.68
CA LEU A 206 -14.72 9.90 8.96
C LEU A 206 -16.13 9.46 9.41
N GLU A 207 -17.13 10.32 9.27
CA GLU A 207 -18.53 9.97 9.51
C GLU A 207 -18.99 8.80 8.63
N ALA A 208 -18.61 8.79 7.35
CA ALA A 208 -18.91 7.71 6.42
C ALA A 208 -18.29 6.39 6.88
N VAL A 209 -16.99 6.39 7.16
CA VAL A 209 -16.25 5.18 7.57
C VAL A 209 -16.85 4.56 8.83
N LEU A 210 -17.15 5.37 9.84
CA LEU A 210 -17.71 4.92 11.12
C LEU A 210 -19.18 4.45 11.00
N SER A 211 -19.86 4.81 9.92
CA SER A 211 -21.25 4.41 9.66
C SER A 211 -21.38 3.05 8.97
N VAL A 212 -20.31 2.54 8.33
CA VAL A 212 -20.34 1.23 7.68
C VAL A 212 -20.41 0.11 8.74
N LYS A 213 -21.41 -0.76 8.63
CA LYS A 213 -21.61 -1.91 9.55
C LYS A 213 -21.45 -3.24 8.80
N GLY A 214 -20.91 -4.26 9.47
CA GLY A 214 -20.92 -5.66 8.98
C GLY A 214 -19.68 -6.14 8.22
N GLY A 215 -18.58 -5.37 8.20
CA GLY A 215 -17.37 -5.73 7.46
C GLY A 215 -17.50 -5.50 5.95
N ALA A 216 -16.45 -4.96 5.34
CA ALA A 216 -16.45 -4.48 3.96
C ALA A 216 -15.96 -5.53 2.96
N ARG A 217 -16.37 -6.80 3.09
CA ARG A 217 -16.02 -7.82 2.09
C ARG A 217 -17.02 -7.76 0.94
N GLY A 218 -16.65 -7.00 -0.09
CA GLY A 218 -17.22 -7.09 -1.44
C GLY A 218 -16.46 -8.07 -2.31
#